data_AF-A0A4R8BC66-F1
#
_entry.id   AF-A0A4R8BC66-F1
#
_cell.length_a   1.000
_cell.length_b   1.000
_cell.length_c   1.000
_cell.angle_alpha   90.00
_cell.angle_beta   90.00
_cell.angle_gamma   90.00
#
_symmetry.space_group_name_H-M   'P 1'
#
loop_
_entity.id
_entity.type
_entity.pdbx_description
1 polymer ?
#
loop_
_entity_poly.entity_id
_entity_poly.type
_entity_poly.pdbx_seq_one_letter_code
_entity_poly.pdbx_strand_id
1 'polypeptide(L)'
;MTVNSYRLPAKIYSYLSGNQDRLVPFEELCIFVYPSSNEAQRTNENFSTEAEYQTRVMDILIFLSDLNLITLNQLTDESSINLSGRN
;
A
#
# COMPACT_ATOMS: atom_id res chain seq x y z
N MET A 1 16.28 14.15 -8.62
CA MET A 1 15.60 12.91 -9.05
C MET A 1 15.48 12.00 -7.83
N THR A 2 14.28 11.89 -7.28
CA THR A 2 14.01 11.24 -6.00
C THR A 2 13.99 9.72 -6.14
N VAL A 3 15.09 9.09 -5.73
CA VAL A 3 15.30 7.63 -5.59
C VAL A 3 14.27 6.89 -4.70
N ASN A 4 13.30 7.60 -4.11
CA ASN A 4 12.31 7.03 -3.19
C ASN A 4 11.06 6.47 -3.89
N SER A 5 10.76 6.88 -5.12
CA SER A 5 9.48 6.54 -5.77
C SER A 5 9.38 5.08 -6.23
N TYR A 6 10.52 4.42 -6.50
CA TYR A 6 10.56 3.01 -6.91
C TYR A 6 10.52 2.01 -5.74
N ARG A 7 10.57 2.50 -4.49
CA ARG A 7 10.56 1.63 -3.30
C ARG A 7 9.16 1.35 -2.77
N LEU A 8 8.14 2.11 -3.17
CA LEU A 8 6.79 1.98 -2.60
C LEU A 8 6.16 0.60 -2.87
N PRO A 9 6.19 0.05 -4.11
CA PRO A 9 5.69 -1.31 -4.38
C PRO A 9 6.43 -2.38 -3.57
N ALA A 10 7.76 -2.30 -3.51
CA ALA A 10 8.57 -3.22 -2.72
C ALA A 10 8.29 -3.10 -1.21
N LYS A 11 8.01 -1.89 -0.71
CA LYS A 11 7.67 -1.63 0.70
C LYS A 11 6.32 -2.25 1.07
N ILE A 12 5.29 -2.03 0.25
CA ILE A 12 3.95 -2.63 0.45
C ILE A 12 4.05 -4.15 0.36
N TYR A 13 4.73 -4.68 -0.65
CA TYR A 13 4.93 -6.12 -0.80
C TYR A 13 5.69 -6.73 0.38
N SER A 14 6.76 -6.08 0.86
CA SER A 14 7.50 -6.53 2.04
C SER A 14 6.64 -6.50 3.31
N TYR A 15 5.75 -5.51 3.43
CA TYR A 15 4.84 -5.42 4.56
C TYR A 15 3.80 -6.55 4.55
N LEU A 16 3.20 -6.81 3.40
CA LEU A 16 2.30 -7.95 3.20
C LEU A 16 3.02 -9.29 3.40
N SER A 17 4.29 -9.38 2.97
CA SER A 17 5.14 -10.54 3.19
C SER A 17 5.48 -10.78 4.66
N GLY A 18 5.48 -9.76 5.51
CA GLY A 18 5.64 -9.91 6.96
C GLY A 18 4.33 -10.32 7.66
N ASN A 19 3.20 -10.17 6.98
CA ASN A 19 1.85 -10.36 7.50
C ASN A 19 1.13 -11.49 6.75
N GLN A 20 1.83 -12.58 6.41
CA GLN A 20 1.31 -13.62 5.51
C GLN A 20 0.08 -14.35 6.08
N ASP A 21 -0.04 -14.41 7.40
CA ASP A 21 -1.11 -15.11 8.10
C ASP A 21 -2.37 -14.25 8.31
N ARG A 22 -2.38 -13.00 7.83
CA ARG A 22 -3.51 -12.09 8.00
C ARG A 22 -3.87 -11.34 6.73
N LEU A 23 -5.13 -10.92 6.69
CA LEU A 23 -5.61 -9.93 5.75
C LEU A 23 -5.20 -8.55 6.27
N VAL A 24 -4.65 -7.72 5.39
CA VAL A 24 -4.21 -6.36 5.72
C VAL A 24 -5.18 -5.36 5.09
N PRO A 25 -5.91 -4.57 5.90
CA PRO A 25 -6.82 -3.55 5.39
C PRO A 25 -6.10 -2.48 4.58
N PHE A 26 -6.78 -1.94 3.56
CA PHE A 26 -6.30 -0.83 2.74
C PHE A 26 -5.91 0.40 3.58
N GLU A 27 -6.70 0.71 4.62
CA GLU A 27 -6.42 1.83 5.53
C GLU A 27 -5.08 1.65 6.25
N GLU A 28 -4.76 0.44 6.69
CA GLU A 28 -3.47 0.13 7.35
C GLU A 28 -2.29 0.34 6.39
N LEU A 29 -2.45 -0.05 5.12
CA LEU A 29 -1.45 0.19 4.08
C LEU A 29 -1.26 1.68 3.78
N CYS A 30 -2.36 2.45 3.76
CA CYS A 30 -2.31 3.89 3.58
C CYS A 30 -1.53 4.56 4.71
N ILE A 31 -1.82 4.21 5.96
CA ILE A 31 -1.09 4.71 7.13
C ILE A 31 0.40 4.32 7.08
N PHE A 32 0.71 3.09 6.70
CA PHE A 32 2.09 2.59 6.59
C PHE A 32 2.91 3.29 5.49
N VAL A 33 2.25 3.69 4.41
CA VAL A 33 2.88 4.37 3.28
C VAL A 33 2.99 5.88 3.52
N TYR A 34 2.06 6.46 4.26
CA TYR A 34 2.07 7.87 4.61
C TYR A 34 3.37 8.23 5.34
N PRO A 35 4.16 9.21 4.86
CA PRO A 35 5.40 9.56 5.50
C PRO A 35 5.12 10.10 6.90
N SER A 36 5.62 9.40 7.94
CA SER A 36 5.63 9.88 9.32
C SER A 36 6.63 11.03 9.52
N SER A 37 6.58 12.04 8.66
CA SER A 37 7.39 13.25 8.82
C SER A 37 6.55 14.27 9.59
N ASN A 38 6.88 14.37 10.89
CA ASN A 38 6.57 15.44 11.84
C ASN A 38 5.80 16.66 11.33
N GLU A 39 4.71 16.99 12.04
CA GLU A 39 4.27 18.37 12.31
C GLU A 39 4.03 19.32 11.12
N ALA A 40 3.67 18.84 9.94
CA ALA A 40 3.13 19.71 8.90
C ALA A 40 1.62 19.90 9.13
N GLN A 41 1.31 20.95 9.89
CA GLN A 41 0.04 21.69 9.96
C GLN A 41 -1.13 21.09 9.17
N ARG A 42 -2.23 20.80 9.86
CA ARG A 42 -3.56 20.58 9.28
C ARG A 42 -4.04 21.86 8.58
N THR A 43 -3.45 22.21 7.44
CA THR A 43 -3.99 23.18 6.49
C THR A 43 -4.68 22.41 5.38
N ASN A 44 -5.73 23.00 4.80
CA ASN A 44 -6.61 22.39 3.78
C ASN A 44 -5.90 21.82 2.53
N GLU A 45 -4.58 22.00 2.39
CA GLU A 45 -3.75 21.44 1.33
C GLU A 45 -3.45 19.93 1.53
N ASN A 46 -3.58 19.40 2.76
CA ASN A 46 -3.30 17.98 3.06
C ASN A 46 -4.37 17.00 2.53
N PHE A 47 -5.60 17.45 2.27
CA PHE A 47 -6.63 16.58 1.69
C PHE A 47 -6.32 16.17 0.26
N SER A 48 -5.68 17.07 -0.51
CA SER A 48 -5.27 16.77 -1.89
C SER A 48 -4.13 15.75 -1.92
N THR A 49 -3.22 15.81 -0.94
CA THR A 49 -2.11 14.87 -0.86
C THR A 49 -2.54 13.52 -0.29
N GLU A 50 -3.45 13.47 0.67
CA GLU A 50 -4.01 12.22 1.20
C GLU A 50 -4.72 11.40 0.11
N ALA A 51 -5.60 12.03 -0.66
CA ALA A 51 -6.29 11.37 -1.78
C ALA A 51 -5.28 10.87 -2.83
N GLU A 52 -4.26 11.68 -3.16
CA GLU A 52 -3.19 11.27 -4.08
C GLU A 52 -2.38 10.07 -3.54
N TYR A 53 -2.09 10.03 -2.24
CA TYR A 53 -1.42 8.89 -1.61
C TYR A 53 -2.29 7.65 -1.62
N GLN A 54 -3.57 7.76 -1.29
CA GLN A 54 -4.52 6.64 -1.33
C GLN A 54 -4.65 6.09 -2.75
N THR A 55 -4.83 6.96 -3.75
CA THR A 55 -4.84 6.55 -5.18
C THR A 55 -3.55 5.82 -5.54
N ARG A 56 -2.39 6.35 -5.12
CA ARG A 56 -1.10 5.71 -5.40
C ARG A 56 -0.94 4.35 -4.72
N VAL A 57 -1.43 4.18 -3.50
CA VAL A 57 -1.45 2.88 -2.81
C VAL A 57 -2.34 1.90 -3.58
N MET A 58 -3.53 2.34 -4.01
CA MET A 58 -4.44 1.51 -4.80
C MET A 58 -3.83 1.11 -6.15
N ASP A 59 -3.21 2.04 -6.89
CA ASP A 59 -2.52 1.76 -8.16
C ASP A 59 -1.43 0.69 -7.98
N ILE A 60 -0.69 0.75 -6.87
CA ILE A 60 0.34 -0.23 -6.55
C ILE A 60 -0.27 -1.58 -6.19
N LEU A 61 -1.37 -1.60 -5.44
CA LEU A 61 -2.07 -2.83 -5.09
C LEU A 61 -2.61 -3.52 -6.35
N ILE A 62 -3.22 -2.77 -7.26
CA ILE A 62 -3.66 -3.28 -8.56
C ILE A 62 -2.46 -3.85 -9.32
N PHE A 63 -1.35 -3.10 -9.42
CA PHE A 63 -0.14 -3.57 -10.09
C PHE A 63 0.43 -4.87 -9.49
N LEU A 64 0.49 -4.99 -8.16
CA LEU A 64 0.95 -6.20 -7.49
C LEU A 64 -0.02 -7.37 -7.67
N SER A 65 -1.31 -7.09 -7.73
CA SER A 65 -2.36 -8.09 -8.01
C SER A 65 -2.26 -8.60 -9.45
N ASP A 66 -2.02 -7.72 -10.43
CA ASP A 66 -1.82 -8.08 -11.84
C ASP A 66 -0.60 -8.99 -12.03
N LEU A 67 0.43 -8.82 -11.18
CA LEU A 67 1.60 -9.70 -11.13
C LEU A 67 1.34 -11.03 -10.38
N ASN A 68 0.12 -11.27 -9.90
CA ASN A 68 -0.24 -12.39 -9.03
C ASN A 68 0.59 -12.49 -7.74
N LEU A 69 1.16 -11.38 -7.27
CA LEU A 69 1.96 -11.34 -6.04
C LEU A 69 1.11 -11.20 -4.78
N ILE A 70 -0.07 -10.59 -4.92
CA ILE A 70 -1.02 -10.36 -3.83
C ILE A 70 -2.43 -10.72 -4.29
N THR A 71 -3.33 -10.90 -3.33
CA THR A 71 -4.77 -11.04 -3.53
C THR A 71 -5.46 -9.82 -2.95
N LEU A 72 -6.33 -9.20 -3.74
CA LEU A 72 -7.19 -8.09 -3.32
C LEU A 72 -8.60 -8.59 -3.10
N ASN A 73 -9.13 -8.38 -1.90
CA ASN A 73 -10.53 -8.61 -1.59
C ASN A 73 -11.32 -7.32 -1.80
N GLN A 74 -12.01 -7.24 -2.94
CA GLN A 74 -12.85 -6.08 -3.30
C GLN A 74 -14.07 -5.90 -2.39
N LEU A 75 -14.44 -6.91 -1.58
CA LEU A 75 -15.58 -6.83 -0.67
C LEU A 75 -15.21 -6.25 0.69
N THR A 76 -13.96 -6.45 1.12
CA THR A 76 -13.48 -6.03 2.45
C THR A 76 -12.38 -4.98 2.40
N ASP A 77 -11.96 -4.58 1.19
CA ASP A 77 -10.82 -3.68 0.97
C ASP A 77 -9.54 -4.17 1.64
N GLU A 78 -9.36 -5.49 1.69
CA GLU A 78 -8.20 -6.13 2.29
C GLU A 78 -7.25 -6.71 1.25
N SER A 79 -5.96 -6.71 1.57
CA SER A 79 -4.88 -7.24 0.75
C SER A 79 -4.15 -8.35 1.51
N SER A 80 -3.80 -9.43 0.82
CA SER A 80 -2.96 -10.50 1.37
C SER A 80 -1.94 -10.98 0.36
N ILE A 81 -0.87 -11.62 0.83
CA ILE A 81 0.13 -12.15 -0.08
C ILE A 81 -0.36 -13.41 -0.78
N ASN A 82 -0.10 -13.53 -2.08
CA ASN A 82 -0.47 -14.74 -2.81
C ASN A 82 0.63 -15.80 -2.65
N LEU A 83 0.35 -16.82 -1.85
CA LEU A 83 1.27 -17.93 -1.62
C LEU A 83 1.17 -19.05 -2.67
N SER A 84 0.19 -18.98 -3.60
CA SER A 84 -0.10 -20.07 -4.55
C SER A 84 0.95 -20.28 -5.64
N GLY A 85 2.06 -19.54 -5.64
CA GLY A 85 3.19 -19.69 -6.58
C GLY A 85 4.49 -20.26 -5.99
N ARG A 86 4.54 -20.59 -4.70
CA ARG A 86 5.71 -21.21 -4.05
C ARG A 86 5.56 -22.74 -4.02
N ASN A 87 5.66 -23.38 -5.18
CA ASN A 87 5.79 -24.83 -5.32
C ASN A 87 7.02 -25.14 -6.17
#